data_AF-A0A9W7JLK8-F1
#
_entry.id   AF-A0A9W7JLK8-F1
#
_cell.length_a   1.000
_cell.length_b   1.000
_cell.length_c   1.000
_cell.angle_alpha   90.00
_cell.angle_beta   90.00
_cell.angle_gamma   90.00
#
_symmetry.space_group_name_H-M   'P 1'
#
loop_
_entity.id
_entity.type
_entity.pdbx_description
1 polymer ?
#
loop_
_entity_poly.entity_id
_entity_poly.type
_entity_poly.pdbx_seq_one_letter_code
_entity_poly.pdbx_strand_id
1 'polypeptide(L)'
;MVPMSQDESSPVTSSPLQVFSMMSLSPNLGSPYPWLRELKSEERGLYLIHLLLTCANHVANGSLENANIALEQISQLASPDGDTMQRIAAYFTEALADRILKAWPGLHKALNSTRIPLVSEEVLVQKLFFEMFPFLKVSFVLTNQAIIEAMAGEKMVHVIDLNAAEPVQWIALIQALSARPEGPPHLRITGIHQQKQVLDQMAHRLTEEAEKLDIPFQFNPIVSKLEDLDFEKLRVKTGEALAISSVLQLHSLLASDDELVLKKSPLASKNLNGIQLQRTLQMNQGTLGELLERDAVNAYSTSPDSASSPLSSMSSAKVDGFLNALWGLCPKLMVVTEHDSNHNGTTLMERLLESLHSYAAVFDCLESTVPRASLERFKLEKMLFGNEIKNIISCEGAERKERHEKLEKWIQRLDLAGFGNVPLSYYSMLQARRLLQGYNCDGYKMKEENGCVVICWQDRPLFSVSAWRCRK
;
A
#
# COMPACT_ATOMS: atom_id res chain seq x y z
N MET A 1 -49.57 48.40 -34.61
CA MET A 1 -48.27 49.02 -34.30
C MET A 1 -47.35 47.94 -33.78
N VAL A 2 -46.36 47.56 -34.60
CA VAL A 2 -45.12 46.83 -34.26
C VAL A 2 -44.09 47.91 -33.84
N PRO A 3 -43.00 47.71 -33.03
CA PRO A 3 -42.10 46.53 -32.92
C PRO A 3 -41.75 46.04 -31.50
N MET A 4 -41.41 44.75 -31.34
CA MET A 4 -40.06 44.12 -31.27
C MET A 4 -39.15 44.57 -30.12
N SER A 5 -38.80 43.61 -29.26
CA SER A 5 -37.39 43.32 -28.88
C SER A 5 -37.31 41.92 -28.25
N GLN A 6 -36.49 41.08 -28.88
CA GLN A 6 -35.97 39.81 -28.36
C GLN A 6 -35.03 40.09 -27.17
N ASP A 7 -34.92 39.14 -26.24
CA ASP A 7 -33.61 38.52 -25.96
C ASP A 7 -33.77 37.27 -25.08
N GLU A 8 -33.29 36.15 -25.63
CA GLU A 8 -32.96 34.92 -24.93
C GLU A 8 -31.69 35.16 -24.09
N SER A 9 -31.68 34.72 -22.83
CA SER A 9 -30.43 34.52 -22.10
C SER A 9 -30.41 33.14 -21.46
N SER A 10 -29.59 32.28 -22.05
CA SER A 10 -29.11 30.99 -21.53
C SER A 10 -28.46 31.10 -20.14
N PRO A 11 -28.50 30.05 -19.30
CA PRO A 11 -27.78 30.04 -18.04
C PRO A 11 -26.29 29.81 -18.29
N VAL A 12 -25.46 30.77 -17.92
CA VAL A 12 -24.00 30.60 -17.91
C VAL A 12 -23.63 29.71 -16.72
N THR A 13 -23.07 28.55 -17.03
CA THR A 13 -22.38 27.67 -16.10
C THR A 13 -21.12 28.37 -15.58
N SER A 14 -21.10 28.79 -14.31
CA SER A 14 -19.88 29.27 -13.66
C SER A 14 -19.19 28.10 -12.94
N SER A 15 -18.01 27.71 -13.43
CA SER A 15 -17.14 26.70 -12.82
C SER A 15 -16.68 27.11 -11.41
N PRO A 16 -16.49 26.19 -10.44
CA PRO A 16 -16.28 26.54 -9.03
C PRO A 16 -14.90 27.13 -8.65
N LEU A 17 -14.01 27.38 -9.62
CA LEU A 17 -12.57 27.57 -9.36
C LEU A 17 -12.08 29.03 -9.34
N GLN A 18 -12.95 30.03 -9.31
CA GLN A 18 -12.53 31.45 -9.41
C GLN A 18 -12.73 32.31 -8.13
N VAL A 19 -13.03 31.75 -6.97
CA VAL A 19 -13.43 32.55 -5.77
C VAL A 19 -12.32 32.69 -4.71
N PHE A 20 -11.04 32.57 -5.05
CA PHE A 20 -9.97 32.82 -4.08
C PHE A 20 -8.96 33.82 -4.61
N SER A 21 -9.28 35.13 -4.49
CA SER A 21 -8.31 36.20 -4.64
C SER A 21 -8.34 37.16 -3.45
N MET A 22 -7.15 37.29 -2.84
CA MET A 22 -6.62 38.16 -1.79
C MET A 22 -7.56 39.17 -1.09
N MET A 23 -7.59 39.11 0.25
CA MET A 23 -7.86 40.27 1.11
C MET A 23 -6.91 40.34 2.31
N SER A 24 -6.58 41.60 2.66
CA SER A 24 -5.50 42.06 3.53
C SER A 24 -5.74 41.90 5.04
N LEU A 25 -4.61 41.84 5.76
CA LEU A 25 -4.44 41.59 7.20
C LEU A 25 -4.94 42.72 8.13
N SER A 26 -5.52 42.31 9.27
CA SER A 26 -5.67 43.08 10.51
C SER A 26 -5.17 42.25 11.70
N PRO A 27 -4.53 42.82 12.73
CA PRO A 27 -3.90 42.06 13.81
C PRO A 27 -4.91 41.79 14.93
N ASN A 28 -5.53 40.61 14.91
CA ASN A 28 -6.12 40.01 16.10
C ASN A 28 -5.36 38.74 16.44
N LEU A 29 -5.15 38.49 17.73
CA LEU A 29 -4.53 37.30 18.30
C LEU A 29 -5.46 36.08 18.16
N GLY A 30 -5.84 35.77 16.92
CA GLY A 30 -6.63 34.64 16.48
C GLY A 30 -6.03 34.12 15.17
N SER A 31 -6.36 32.88 14.80
CA SER A 31 -5.89 32.27 13.55
C SER A 31 -6.03 33.27 12.38
N PRO A 32 -5.00 33.49 11.55
CA PRO A 32 -5.03 34.46 10.44
C PRO A 32 -6.11 34.17 9.38
N TYR A 33 -6.84 33.06 9.52
CA TYR A 33 -7.91 32.65 8.61
C TYR A 33 -9.20 32.28 9.37
N PRO A 34 -10.00 33.26 9.83
CA PRO A 34 -11.24 33.00 10.57
C PRO A 34 -12.28 32.20 9.77
N TRP A 35 -12.37 32.48 8.46
CA TRP A 35 -13.30 31.85 7.51
C TRP A 35 -13.05 30.34 7.34
N LEU A 36 -11.84 29.85 7.62
CA LEU A 36 -11.53 28.41 7.52
C LEU A 36 -12.37 27.57 8.48
N ARG A 37 -12.80 28.14 9.60
CA ARG A 37 -13.63 27.43 10.59
C ARG A 37 -15.11 27.36 10.22
N GLU A 38 -15.54 28.16 9.25
CA GLU A 38 -16.94 28.28 8.80
C GLU A 38 -17.24 27.41 7.57
N LEU A 39 -16.23 26.77 6.98
CA LEU A 39 -16.39 25.90 5.82
C LEU A 39 -17.28 24.70 6.12
N LYS A 40 -18.18 24.39 5.18
CA LYS A 40 -18.96 23.15 5.19
C LYS A 40 -18.03 21.94 4.99
N SER A 41 -18.47 20.77 5.43
CA SER A 41 -17.64 19.54 5.38
C SER A 41 -17.13 19.21 3.97
N GLU A 42 -17.99 19.29 2.94
CA GLU A 42 -17.61 19.01 1.54
C GLU A 42 -16.58 20.03 1.00
N GLU A 43 -16.85 21.32 1.19
CA GLU A 43 -15.95 22.41 0.76
C GLU A 43 -14.59 22.32 1.48
N ARG A 44 -14.62 22.06 2.79
CA ARG A 44 -13.42 21.81 3.60
C ARG A 44 -12.64 20.61 3.08
N GLY A 45 -13.32 19.53 2.74
CA GLY A 45 -12.69 18.31 2.21
C GLY A 45 -11.93 18.59 0.91
N LEU A 46 -12.57 19.25 -0.05
CA LEU A 46 -11.93 19.65 -1.31
C LEU A 46 -10.74 20.60 -1.09
N TYR A 47 -10.90 21.55 -0.17
CA TYR A 47 -9.84 22.49 0.16
C TYR A 47 -8.64 21.80 0.84
N LEU A 48 -8.87 20.83 1.72
CA LEU A 48 -7.81 20.00 2.32
C LEU A 48 -7.02 19.24 1.25
N ILE A 49 -7.69 18.64 0.26
CA ILE A 49 -7.01 17.95 -0.85
C ILE A 49 -6.10 18.93 -1.61
N HIS A 50 -6.63 20.11 -1.95
CA HIS A 50 -5.84 21.14 -2.64
C HIS A 50 -4.60 21.56 -1.82
N LEU A 51 -4.77 21.80 -0.52
CA LEU A 51 -3.66 22.18 0.36
C LEU A 51 -2.60 21.10 0.48
N LEU A 52 -2.99 19.82 0.56
CA LEU A 52 -2.03 18.70 0.61
C LEU A 52 -1.19 18.62 -0.67
N LEU A 53 -1.82 18.78 -1.84
CA LEU A 53 -1.12 18.80 -3.13
C LEU A 53 -0.17 20.00 -3.25
N THR A 54 -0.66 21.20 -2.90
CA THR A 54 0.15 22.43 -2.92
C THR A 54 1.33 22.32 -1.96
N CYS A 55 1.11 21.82 -0.74
CA CYS A 55 2.17 21.57 0.23
C CYS A 55 3.21 20.58 -0.31
N ALA A 56 2.77 19.44 -0.87
CA ALA A 56 3.67 18.44 -1.44
C ALA A 56 4.54 19.01 -2.58
N ASN A 57 3.96 19.88 -3.42
CA ASN A 57 4.70 20.58 -4.47
C ASN A 57 5.76 21.53 -3.88
N HIS A 58 5.42 22.31 -2.85
CA HIS A 58 6.40 23.16 -2.16
C HIS A 58 7.53 22.36 -1.52
N VAL A 59 7.21 21.22 -0.91
CA VAL A 59 8.21 20.29 -0.33
C VAL A 59 9.11 19.72 -1.41
N ALA A 60 8.57 19.27 -2.55
CA ALA A 60 9.35 18.74 -3.66
C ALA A 60 10.29 19.79 -4.27
N ASN A 61 9.86 21.06 -4.31
CA ASN A 61 10.65 22.18 -4.83
C ASN A 61 11.58 22.83 -3.77
N GLY A 62 11.66 22.29 -2.55
CA GLY A 62 12.49 22.84 -1.48
C GLY A 62 12.04 24.20 -0.93
N SER A 63 10.82 24.64 -1.24
CA SER A 63 10.25 25.92 -0.80
C SER A 63 9.66 25.81 0.62
N LEU A 64 10.55 25.75 1.62
CA LEU A 64 10.18 25.48 3.02
C LEU A 64 9.23 26.51 3.63
N GLU A 65 9.37 27.79 3.28
CA GLU A 65 8.48 28.86 3.78
C GLU A 65 7.04 28.67 3.30
N ASN A 66 6.85 28.43 2.00
CA ASN A 66 5.52 28.16 1.43
C ASN A 66 4.94 26.83 1.94
N ALA A 67 5.78 25.81 2.12
CA ALA A 67 5.36 24.55 2.73
C ALA A 67 4.88 24.78 4.17
N ASN A 68 5.57 25.59 4.96
CA ASN A 68 5.17 25.93 6.33
C ASN A 68 3.81 26.65 6.37
N ILE A 69 3.57 27.61 5.47
CA ILE A 69 2.27 28.31 5.37
C ILE A 69 1.15 27.31 5.03
N ALA A 70 1.37 26.40 4.07
CA ALA A 70 0.39 25.38 3.72
C ALA A 70 0.11 24.43 4.90
N LEU A 71 1.16 23.96 5.60
CA LEU A 71 1.02 23.12 6.79
C LEU A 71 0.25 23.82 7.91
N GLU A 72 0.50 25.12 8.14
CA GLU A 72 -0.25 25.91 9.12
C GLU A 72 -1.75 25.94 8.78
N GLN A 73 -2.10 26.20 7.52
CA GLN A 73 -3.49 26.19 7.06
C GLN A 73 -4.14 24.81 7.23
N ILE A 74 -3.45 23.73 6.85
CA ILE A 74 -3.98 22.37 7.01
C ILE A 74 -4.18 22.06 8.50
N SER A 75 -3.25 22.44 9.37
CA SER A 75 -3.34 22.17 10.82
C SER A 75 -4.58 22.77 11.49
N GLN A 76 -5.15 23.85 10.92
CA GLN A 76 -6.40 24.46 11.41
C GLN A 76 -7.67 23.73 10.95
N LEU A 77 -7.57 22.89 9.92
CA LEU A 77 -8.69 22.21 9.27
C LEU A 77 -8.71 20.70 9.55
N ALA A 78 -7.54 20.08 9.58
CA ALA A 78 -7.36 18.65 9.79
C ALA A 78 -7.59 18.29 11.27
N SER A 79 -8.18 17.12 11.49
CA SER A 79 -8.46 16.61 12.82
C SER A 79 -8.54 15.07 12.78
N PRO A 80 -7.82 14.37 13.66
CA PRO A 80 -7.87 12.91 13.71
C PRO A 80 -9.17 12.36 14.30
N ASP A 81 -10.03 13.23 14.86
CA ASP A 81 -11.35 12.88 15.40
C ASP A 81 -12.50 13.40 14.49
N GLY A 82 -12.16 14.07 13.39
CA GLY A 82 -13.10 14.71 12.48
C GLY A 82 -13.78 13.77 11.49
N ASP A 83 -14.27 14.35 10.39
CA ASP A 83 -14.73 13.57 9.24
C ASP A 83 -13.58 12.85 8.51
N THR A 84 -13.92 11.96 7.59
CA THR A 84 -12.96 11.12 6.84
C THR A 84 -11.80 11.93 6.24
N MET A 85 -12.08 13.06 5.60
CA MET A 85 -11.04 13.88 4.96
C MET A 85 -10.21 14.65 5.98
N GLN A 86 -10.79 15.08 7.09
CA GLN A 86 -10.02 15.67 8.20
C GLN A 86 -9.01 14.68 8.80
N ARG A 87 -9.41 13.40 8.95
CA ARG A 87 -8.55 12.34 9.48
C ARG A 87 -7.42 12.01 8.52
N ILE A 88 -7.73 11.81 7.23
CA ILE A 88 -6.73 11.58 6.18
C ILE A 88 -5.74 12.75 6.14
N ALA A 89 -6.24 13.99 6.09
CA ALA A 89 -5.37 15.15 6.03
C ALA A 89 -4.44 15.25 7.25
N ALA A 90 -4.89 14.86 8.45
CA ALA A 90 -4.04 14.87 9.64
C ALA A 90 -2.81 13.96 9.47
N TYR A 91 -2.98 12.74 8.98
CA TYR A 91 -1.88 11.80 8.78
C TYR A 91 -0.95 12.19 7.62
N PHE A 92 -1.49 12.67 6.50
CA PHE A 92 -0.67 13.16 5.39
C PHE A 92 0.11 14.43 5.76
N THR A 93 -0.46 15.30 6.58
CA THR A 93 0.21 16.51 7.07
C THR A 93 1.38 16.14 7.98
N GLU A 94 1.18 15.20 8.91
CA GLU A 94 2.26 14.67 9.74
C GLU A 94 3.39 14.08 8.88
N ALA A 95 3.03 13.30 7.86
CA ALA A 95 4.00 12.69 6.95
C ALA A 95 4.79 13.70 6.11
N LEU A 96 4.13 14.75 5.60
CA LEU A 96 4.79 15.84 4.88
C LEU A 96 5.71 16.64 5.80
N ALA A 97 5.28 16.96 7.02
CA ALA A 97 6.10 17.65 8.01
C ALA A 97 7.34 16.83 8.41
N ASP A 98 7.18 15.51 8.60
CA ASP A 98 8.31 14.60 8.87
C ASP A 98 9.32 14.58 7.71
N ARG A 99 8.82 14.56 6.46
CA ARG A 99 9.68 14.65 5.26
C ARG A 99 10.50 15.94 5.26
N ILE A 100 9.88 17.06 5.58
CA ILE A 100 10.55 18.37 5.71
C ILE A 100 11.63 18.30 6.80
N LEU A 101 11.31 17.75 7.97
CA LEU A 101 12.27 17.62 9.08
C LEU A 101 13.51 16.81 8.72
N LYS A 102 13.40 15.80 7.85
CA LYS A 102 14.56 15.03 7.37
C LYS A 102 15.58 15.86 6.58
N ALA A 103 15.22 17.05 6.09
CA ALA A 103 16.18 18.00 5.52
C ALA A 103 17.18 18.54 6.56
N TRP A 104 16.88 18.43 7.86
CA TRP A 104 17.78 18.73 8.97
C TRP A 104 18.03 17.48 9.83
N PRO A 105 18.98 16.62 9.45
CA PRO A 105 19.19 15.33 10.12
C PRO A 105 19.46 15.44 11.62
N GLY A 106 20.14 16.52 12.06
CA GLY A 106 20.39 16.76 13.48
C GLY A 106 19.10 17.01 14.27
N LEU A 107 18.21 17.83 13.73
CA LEU A 107 16.91 18.13 14.34
C LEU A 107 16.01 16.89 14.35
N HIS A 108 15.90 16.20 13.20
CA HIS A 108 15.12 14.98 13.09
C HIS A 108 15.59 13.89 14.07
N LYS A 109 16.91 13.68 14.21
CA LYS A 109 17.46 12.72 15.17
C LYS A 109 17.20 13.15 16.63
N ALA A 110 17.39 14.42 16.95
CA ALA A 110 17.17 14.92 18.30
C ALA A 110 15.70 14.75 18.75
N LEU A 111 14.74 15.11 17.88
CA LEU A 111 13.29 14.99 18.16
C LEU A 111 12.83 13.53 18.34
N ASN A 112 13.50 12.58 17.69
CA ASN A 112 13.15 11.16 17.77
C ASN A 112 14.00 10.37 18.79
N SER A 113 14.94 11.03 19.49
CA SER A 113 15.94 10.36 20.35
C SER A 113 15.35 9.62 21.56
N THR A 114 14.15 10.00 22.00
CA THR A 114 13.46 9.43 23.16
C THR A 114 12.27 8.55 22.77
N ARG A 115 12.06 8.30 21.47
CA ARG A 115 10.94 7.50 20.98
C ARG A 115 11.19 6.02 21.28
N ILE A 116 10.31 5.43 22.09
CA ILE A 116 10.36 4.00 22.41
C ILE A 116 9.43 3.25 21.43
N PRO A 117 9.93 2.24 20.69
CA PRO A 117 9.07 1.36 19.90
C PRO A 117 8.18 0.52 20.82
N LEU A 118 6.85 0.62 20.69
CA LEU A 118 5.91 -0.21 21.43
C LEU A 118 5.52 -1.45 20.61
N VAL A 119 6.35 -2.48 20.73
CA VAL A 119 6.15 -3.79 20.08
C VAL A 119 4.76 -4.40 20.37
N SER A 120 4.24 -4.25 21.60
CA SER A 120 2.92 -4.76 21.96
C SER A 120 1.77 -4.07 21.22
N GLU A 121 1.96 -2.80 20.82
CA GLU A 121 0.94 -2.07 20.06
C GLU A 121 0.94 -2.45 18.57
N GLU A 122 2.09 -2.85 18.01
CA GLU A 122 2.19 -3.36 16.64
C GLU A 122 1.37 -4.65 16.45
N VAL A 123 1.50 -5.60 17.38
CA VAL A 123 0.70 -6.84 17.37
C VAL A 123 -0.79 -6.52 17.53
N LEU A 124 -1.13 -5.57 18.41
CA LEU A 124 -2.52 -5.16 18.61
C LEU A 124 -3.14 -4.58 17.34
N VAL A 125 -2.45 -3.69 16.63
CA VAL A 125 -3.04 -3.03 15.45
C VAL A 125 -3.17 -3.99 14.27
N GLN A 126 -2.29 -4.98 14.15
CA GLN A 126 -2.46 -6.07 13.19
C GLN A 126 -3.71 -6.89 13.49
N LYS A 127 -3.95 -7.21 14.77
CA LYS A 127 -5.17 -7.89 15.20
C LYS A 127 -6.42 -7.05 14.92
N LEU A 128 -6.39 -5.75 15.23
CA LEU A 128 -7.50 -4.83 14.92
C LEU A 128 -7.77 -4.76 13.41
N PHE A 129 -6.71 -4.69 12.58
CA PHE A 129 -6.87 -4.75 11.13
C PHE A 129 -7.56 -6.04 10.69
N PHE A 130 -7.11 -7.19 11.22
CA PHE A 130 -7.74 -8.47 10.95
C PHE A 130 -9.20 -8.51 11.39
N GLU A 131 -9.55 -7.97 12.56
CA GLU A 131 -10.91 -7.99 13.10
C GLU A 131 -11.86 -7.05 12.34
N MET A 132 -11.44 -5.81 12.11
CA MET A 132 -12.27 -4.72 11.57
C MET A 132 -12.44 -4.81 10.04
N PHE A 133 -11.53 -5.44 9.33
CA PHE A 133 -11.58 -5.58 7.87
C PHE A 133 -11.75 -7.05 7.42
N PRO A 134 -12.36 -7.27 6.23
CA PRO A 134 -12.50 -8.61 5.67
C PRO A 134 -11.30 -9.05 4.82
N PHE A 135 -10.38 -8.15 4.44
CA PHE A 135 -9.36 -8.38 3.41
C PHE A 135 -8.50 -9.62 3.67
N LEU A 136 -7.92 -9.72 4.87
CA LEU A 136 -7.08 -10.87 5.24
C LEU A 136 -7.89 -12.16 5.37
N LYS A 137 -9.12 -12.09 5.88
CA LYS A 137 -9.99 -13.28 6.01
C LYS A 137 -10.37 -13.84 4.65
N VAL A 138 -10.66 -12.98 3.67
CA VAL A 138 -10.88 -13.38 2.27
C VAL A 138 -9.61 -14.01 1.69
N SER A 139 -8.46 -13.38 1.88
CA SER A 139 -7.16 -13.91 1.47
C SER A 139 -6.91 -15.31 2.05
N PHE A 140 -7.20 -15.52 3.33
CA PHE A 140 -7.00 -16.82 4.00
C PHE A 140 -7.91 -17.90 3.42
N VAL A 141 -9.18 -17.59 3.14
CA VAL A 141 -10.12 -18.53 2.50
C VAL A 141 -9.61 -18.94 1.12
N LEU A 142 -9.23 -17.95 0.28
CA LEU A 142 -8.72 -18.22 -1.07
C LEU A 142 -7.42 -19.03 -1.03
N THR A 143 -6.49 -18.64 -0.17
CA THR A 143 -5.19 -19.31 -0.01
C THR A 143 -5.36 -20.74 0.46
N ASN A 144 -6.14 -20.97 1.52
CA ASN A 144 -6.36 -22.31 2.05
C ASN A 144 -7.07 -23.20 1.04
N GLN A 145 -8.07 -22.68 0.33
CA GLN A 145 -8.76 -23.46 -0.70
C GLN A 145 -7.81 -23.84 -1.86
N ALA A 146 -6.95 -22.92 -2.30
CA ALA A 146 -5.93 -23.22 -3.31
C ALA A 146 -4.93 -24.29 -2.81
N ILE A 147 -4.49 -24.21 -1.54
CA ILE A 147 -3.62 -25.22 -0.92
C ILE A 147 -4.34 -26.57 -0.85
N ILE A 148 -5.62 -26.60 -0.45
CA ILE A 148 -6.39 -27.84 -0.34
C ILE A 148 -6.46 -28.55 -1.69
N GLU A 149 -6.74 -27.79 -2.75
CA GLU A 149 -6.80 -28.30 -4.13
C GLU A 149 -5.43 -28.77 -4.63
N ALA A 150 -4.39 -27.96 -4.45
CA ALA A 150 -3.03 -28.32 -4.88
C ALA A 150 -2.47 -29.54 -4.13
N MET A 151 -2.86 -29.74 -2.87
CA MET A 151 -2.38 -30.82 -2.01
C MET A 151 -3.30 -32.04 -1.96
N ALA A 152 -4.23 -32.17 -2.91
CA ALA A 152 -5.04 -33.39 -3.06
C ALA A 152 -4.14 -34.61 -3.37
N GLY A 153 -4.41 -35.75 -2.73
CA GLY A 153 -3.61 -36.98 -2.86
C GLY A 153 -2.29 -37.01 -2.08
N GLU A 154 -1.79 -35.86 -1.62
CA GLU A 154 -0.49 -35.77 -0.97
C GLU A 154 -0.54 -36.29 0.47
N LYS A 155 0.40 -37.17 0.82
CA LYS A 155 0.51 -37.75 2.18
C LYS A 155 1.39 -36.93 3.12
N MET A 156 2.30 -36.13 2.57
CA MET A 156 3.20 -35.26 3.32
C MET A 156 3.07 -33.84 2.76
N VAL A 157 2.60 -32.90 3.58
CA VAL A 157 2.40 -31.51 3.18
C VAL A 157 3.29 -30.61 4.03
N HIS A 158 4.07 -29.74 3.37
CA HIS A 158 4.83 -28.67 4.03
C HIS A 158 4.28 -27.33 3.59
N VAL A 159 3.88 -26.50 4.54
CA VAL A 159 3.51 -25.10 4.30
C VAL A 159 4.61 -24.20 4.87
N ILE A 160 5.06 -23.23 4.09
CA ILE A 160 5.90 -22.13 4.55
C ILE A 160 5.04 -20.86 4.58
N ASP A 161 4.93 -20.25 5.75
CA ASP A 161 4.28 -18.96 5.95
C ASP A 161 5.35 -17.88 6.16
N LEU A 162 5.45 -16.97 5.20
CA LEU A 162 6.45 -15.89 5.22
C LEU A 162 6.14 -14.79 6.24
N ASN A 163 4.93 -14.76 6.81
CA ASN A 163 4.55 -13.83 7.88
C ASN A 163 3.55 -14.50 8.84
N ALA A 164 4.08 -15.38 9.69
CA ALA A 164 3.30 -16.21 10.61
C ALA A 164 2.81 -15.42 11.84
N ALA A 165 1.92 -14.46 11.60
CA ALA A 165 1.31 -13.62 12.63
C ALA A 165 -0.07 -14.13 13.08
N GLU A 166 -0.87 -14.70 12.18
CA GLU A 166 -2.28 -15.01 12.44
C GLU A 166 -2.60 -16.51 12.39
N PRO A 167 -2.79 -17.20 13.54
CA PRO A 167 -3.03 -18.65 13.58
C PRO A 167 -4.37 -19.08 12.99
N VAL A 168 -5.33 -18.17 12.85
CA VAL A 168 -6.67 -18.47 12.34
C VAL A 168 -6.61 -19.06 10.92
N GLN A 169 -5.68 -18.59 10.08
CA GLN A 169 -5.49 -19.15 8.74
C GLN A 169 -5.19 -20.65 8.81
N TRP A 170 -4.19 -21.03 9.61
CA TRP A 170 -3.71 -22.40 9.65
C TRP A 170 -4.61 -23.34 10.47
N ILE A 171 -5.30 -22.84 11.49
CA ILE A 171 -6.36 -23.58 12.19
C ILE A 171 -7.45 -24.02 11.19
N ALA A 172 -7.93 -23.09 10.35
CA ALA A 172 -8.93 -23.41 9.33
C ALA A 172 -8.40 -24.42 8.29
N LEU A 173 -7.11 -24.34 7.94
CA LEU A 173 -6.49 -25.33 7.06
C LEU A 173 -6.42 -26.71 7.73
N ILE A 174 -5.97 -26.80 8.99
CA ILE A 174 -5.90 -28.06 9.76
C ILE A 174 -7.29 -28.73 9.80
N GLN A 175 -8.33 -27.97 10.11
CA GLN A 175 -9.72 -28.45 10.12
C GLN A 175 -10.19 -28.95 8.75
N ALA A 176 -9.83 -28.25 7.67
CA ALA A 176 -10.20 -28.68 6.33
C ALA A 176 -9.41 -29.92 5.86
N LEU A 177 -8.15 -30.05 6.29
CA LEU A 177 -7.30 -31.19 5.99
C LEU A 177 -7.75 -32.46 6.74
N SER A 178 -8.21 -32.36 7.99
CA SER A 178 -8.77 -33.51 8.73
C SER A 178 -10.05 -34.05 8.11
N ALA A 179 -10.85 -33.17 7.50
CA ALA A 179 -12.11 -33.55 6.85
C ALA A 179 -11.94 -34.17 5.44
N ARG A 180 -10.70 -34.38 4.96
CA ARG A 180 -10.44 -34.96 3.64
C ARG A 180 -10.93 -36.41 3.55
N PRO A 181 -11.56 -36.84 2.44
CA PRO A 181 -12.00 -38.22 2.27
C PRO A 181 -10.89 -39.27 2.36
N GLU A 182 -9.66 -38.89 2.01
CA GLU A 182 -8.48 -39.78 2.03
C GLU A 182 -7.76 -39.83 3.40
N GLY A 183 -8.30 -39.12 4.41
CA GLY A 183 -7.66 -38.88 5.69
C GLY A 183 -6.68 -37.69 5.70
N PRO A 184 -6.28 -37.22 6.88
CA PRO A 184 -5.32 -36.12 7.02
C PRO A 184 -3.92 -36.51 6.53
N PRO A 185 -3.16 -35.60 5.90
CA PRO A 185 -1.74 -35.78 5.64
C PRO A 185 -0.92 -35.56 6.90
N HIS A 186 0.36 -35.96 6.88
CA HIS A 186 1.32 -35.38 7.82
C HIS A 186 1.57 -33.93 7.43
N LEU A 187 1.24 -33.00 8.33
CA LEU A 187 1.32 -31.57 8.09
C LEU A 187 2.52 -30.97 8.80
N ARG A 188 3.40 -30.32 8.04
CA ARG A 188 4.48 -29.48 8.57
C ARG A 188 4.20 -28.03 8.23
N ILE A 189 4.28 -27.14 9.21
CA ILE A 189 4.19 -25.69 8.99
C ILE A 189 5.49 -25.04 9.46
N THR A 190 6.13 -24.25 8.59
CA THR A 190 7.25 -23.38 8.94
C THR A 190 6.77 -21.94 8.96
N GLY A 191 6.76 -21.34 10.14
CA GLY A 191 6.33 -19.96 10.32
C GLY A 191 7.52 -19.02 10.49
N ILE A 192 7.55 -17.94 9.71
CA ILE A 192 8.59 -16.89 9.78
C ILE A 192 7.98 -15.64 10.39
N HIS A 193 8.62 -15.09 11.43
CA HIS A 193 8.22 -13.83 12.04
C HIS A 193 9.39 -13.22 12.82
N GLN A 194 9.41 -11.90 12.99
CA GLN A 194 10.50 -11.20 13.70
C GLN A 194 10.42 -11.41 15.22
N GLN A 195 9.23 -11.66 15.74
CA GLN A 195 8.96 -11.79 17.16
C GLN A 195 8.75 -13.23 17.56
N LYS A 196 9.62 -13.75 18.43
CA LYS A 196 9.53 -15.12 18.96
C LYS A 196 8.20 -15.39 19.67
N GLN A 197 7.70 -14.43 20.45
CA GLN A 197 6.46 -14.59 21.22
C GLN A 197 5.24 -14.89 20.33
N VAL A 198 5.16 -14.25 19.16
CA VAL A 198 4.11 -14.50 18.16
C VAL A 198 4.21 -15.95 17.64
N LEU A 199 5.41 -16.42 17.34
CA LEU A 199 5.64 -17.80 16.89
C LEU A 199 5.37 -18.83 17.98
N ASP A 200 5.70 -18.54 19.23
CA ASP A 200 5.41 -19.42 20.37
C ASP A 200 3.88 -19.57 20.58
N GLN A 201 3.13 -18.47 20.47
CA GLN A 201 1.66 -18.48 20.52
C GLN A 201 1.04 -19.23 19.33
N MET A 202 1.56 -18.99 18.12
CA MET A 202 1.18 -19.73 16.90
C MET A 202 1.40 -21.23 17.10
N ALA A 203 2.61 -21.64 17.51
CA ALA A 203 2.96 -23.04 17.71
C ALA A 203 2.01 -23.72 18.70
N HIS A 204 1.74 -23.06 19.84
CA HIS A 204 0.85 -23.59 20.87
C HIS A 204 -0.56 -23.84 20.32
N ARG A 205 -1.17 -22.83 19.69
CA ARG A 205 -2.54 -22.91 19.16
C ARG A 205 -2.69 -23.94 18.03
N LEU A 206 -1.70 -24.02 17.13
CA LEU A 206 -1.75 -24.99 16.03
C LEU A 206 -1.55 -26.42 16.51
N THR A 207 -0.65 -26.62 17.48
CA THR A 207 -0.41 -27.96 18.06
C THR A 207 -1.64 -28.44 18.81
N GLU A 208 -2.25 -27.59 19.63
CA GLU A 208 -3.48 -27.91 20.37
C GLU A 208 -4.63 -28.31 19.42
N GLU A 209 -4.81 -27.59 18.30
CA GLU A 209 -5.84 -27.92 17.31
C GLU A 209 -5.54 -29.22 16.56
N ALA A 210 -4.28 -29.45 16.19
CA ALA A 210 -3.87 -30.68 15.51
C ALA A 210 -4.03 -31.92 16.40
N GLU A 211 -3.72 -31.80 17.70
CA GLU A 211 -3.94 -32.86 18.70
C GLU A 211 -5.42 -33.20 18.86
N LYS A 212 -6.30 -32.19 18.91
CA LYS A 212 -7.76 -32.40 18.98
C LYS A 212 -8.32 -33.16 17.78
N LEU A 213 -7.70 -33.00 16.61
CA LEU A 213 -8.14 -33.58 15.35
C LEU A 213 -7.34 -34.83 14.95
N ASP A 214 -6.42 -35.30 15.81
CA ASP A 214 -5.53 -36.44 15.57
C ASP A 214 -4.76 -36.35 14.24
N ILE A 215 -4.26 -35.14 13.92
CA ILE A 215 -3.44 -34.91 12.72
C ILE A 215 -1.96 -35.01 13.08
N PRO A 216 -1.14 -35.80 12.35
CA PRO A 216 0.31 -35.77 12.50
C PRO A 216 0.85 -34.39 12.11
N PHE A 217 1.33 -33.62 13.09
CA PHE A 217 1.67 -32.21 12.93
C PHE A 217 3.06 -31.85 13.43
N GLN A 218 3.75 -30.98 12.71
CA GLN A 218 5.01 -30.38 13.13
C GLN A 218 5.04 -28.88 12.82
N PHE A 219 5.31 -28.06 13.83
CA PHE A 219 5.61 -26.64 13.65
C PHE A 219 7.12 -26.36 13.73
N ASN A 220 7.65 -25.55 12.80
CA ASN A 220 9.06 -25.13 12.75
C ASN A 220 9.15 -23.59 12.75
N PRO A 221 9.43 -22.94 13.89
CA PRO A 221 9.53 -21.49 13.97
C PRO A 221 10.87 -20.98 13.45
N ILE A 222 10.85 -19.91 12.64
CA ILE A 222 12.05 -19.17 12.22
C ILE A 222 11.90 -17.71 12.65
N VAL A 223 12.70 -17.31 13.65
CA VAL A 223 12.75 -15.92 14.12
C VAL A 223 13.67 -15.13 13.18
N SER A 224 13.09 -14.39 12.23
CA SER A 224 13.83 -13.64 11.22
C SER A 224 12.98 -12.53 10.61
N LYS A 225 13.64 -11.48 10.12
CA LYS A 225 13.08 -10.62 9.08
C LYS A 225 13.11 -11.36 7.75
N LEU A 226 12.23 -10.98 6.83
CA LEU A 226 12.20 -11.62 5.50
C LEU A 226 13.44 -11.30 4.67
N GLU A 227 13.96 -10.07 4.79
CA GLU A 227 15.19 -9.62 4.11
C GLU A 227 16.45 -10.37 4.56
N ASP A 228 16.44 -10.93 5.77
CA ASP A 228 17.56 -11.65 6.38
C ASP A 228 17.34 -13.18 6.39
N LEU A 229 16.29 -13.67 5.69
CA LEU A 229 15.90 -15.08 5.75
C LEU A 229 16.98 -15.97 5.12
N ASP A 230 17.50 -16.88 5.94
CA ASP A 230 18.34 -17.98 5.51
C ASP A 230 17.47 -19.16 5.03
N PHE A 231 17.47 -19.40 3.72
CA PHE A 231 16.67 -20.43 3.07
C PHE A 231 17.05 -21.85 3.50
N GLU A 232 18.26 -22.10 4.00
CA GLU A 232 18.65 -23.42 4.52
C GLU A 232 17.85 -23.79 5.78
N LYS A 233 17.42 -22.78 6.56
CA LYS A 233 16.61 -23.00 7.78
C LYS A 233 15.17 -23.42 7.49
N LEU A 234 14.69 -23.26 6.26
CA LEU A 234 13.37 -23.74 5.84
C LEU A 234 13.26 -25.27 5.90
N ARG A 235 14.40 -25.97 5.81
CA ARG A 235 14.53 -27.43 5.97
C ARG A 235 13.51 -28.19 5.14
N VAL A 236 13.34 -27.81 3.87
CA VAL A 236 12.44 -28.51 2.93
C VAL A 236 12.99 -29.93 2.73
N LYS A 237 12.14 -30.94 2.94
CA LYS A 237 12.52 -32.35 2.81
C LYS A 237 12.06 -32.91 1.47
N THR A 238 12.88 -33.79 0.88
CA THR A 238 12.51 -34.52 -0.33
C THR A 238 11.27 -35.39 -0.07
N GLY A 239 10.30 -35.35 -0.99
CA GLY A 239 9.07 -36.13 -0.93
C GLY A 239 7.90 -35.45 -0.21
N GLU A 240 8.08 -34.24 0.33
CA GLU A 240 6.97 -33.42 0.83
C GLU A 240 6.45 -32.50 -0.27
N ALA A 241 5.12 -32.35 -0.35
CA ALA A 241 4.49 -31.38 -1.23
C ALA A 241 4.50 -30.00 -0.57
N LEU A 242 5.16 -29.03 -1.22
CA LEU A 242 5.43 -27.72 -0.65
C LEU A 242 4.42 -26.65 -1.11
N ALA A 243 3.79 -25.96 -0.16
CA ALA A 243 3.06 -24.71 -0.36
C ALA A 243 3.80 -23.54 0.28
N ILE A 244 3.78 -22.37 -0.36
CA ILE A 244 4.31 -21.12 0.18
C ILE A 244 3.17 -20.10 0.24
N SER A 245 3.01 -19.43 1.38
CA SER A 245 2.04 -18.35 1.58
C SER A 245 2.80 -17.06 1.91
N SER A 246 2.54 -16.01 1.11
CA SER A 246 3.09 -14.68 1.31
C SER A 246 1.96 -13.66 1.44
N VAL A 247 1.75 -13.13 2.63
CA VAL A 247 0.67 -12.16 2.91
C VAL A 247 1.27 -10.82 3.30
N LEU A 248 1.19 -9.85 2.39
CA LEU A 248 1.65 -8.46 2.53
C LEU A 248 3.12 -8.39 2.95
N GLN A 249 4.03 -8.97 2.15
CA GLN A 249 5.45 -9.08 2.52
C GLN A 249 6.42 -8.76 1.39
N LEU A 250 6.10 -9.15 0.15
CA LEU A 250 7.04 -9.07 -0.97
C LEU A 250 7.35 -7.63 -1.33
N HIS A 251 6.40 -6.71 -1.15
CA HIS A 251 6.62 -5.29 -1.42
C HIS A 251 7.77 -4.70 -0.59
N SER A 252 8.00 -5.19 0.64
CA SER A 252 9.06 -4.69 1.52
C SER A 252 10.47 -4.94 0.97
N LEU A 253 10.62 -5.99 0.16
CA LEU A 253 11.86 -6.37 -0.50
C LEU A 253 12.19 -5.47 -1.71
N LEU A 254 11.21 -4.66 -2.17
CA LEU A 254 11.45 -3.65 -3.21
C LEU A 254 12.30 -2.47 -2.70
N ALA A 255 12.56 -2.40 -1.40
CA ALA A 255 13.40 -1.37 -0.81
C ALA A 255 14.87 -1.55 -1.24
N SER A 256 15.32 -0.69 -2.16
CA SER A 256 16.69 -0.62 -2.66
C SER A 256 17.55 0.36 -1.86
N ASP A 257 18.83 0.01 -1.67
CA ASP A 257 19.86 0.96 -1.27
C ASP A 257 20.27 1.78 -2.51
N ASP A 258 19.50 2.82 -2.82
CA ASP A 258 19.70 3.65 -4.03
C ASP A 258 21.12 4.28 -4.10
N GLU A 259 21.83 4.41 -2.97
CA GLU A 259 23.22 4.89 -2.93
C GLU A 259 24.23 3.99 -3.65
N LEU A 260 23.99 2.67 -3.71
CA LEU A 260 24.90 1.74 -4.39
C LEU A 260 24.69 1.72 -5.91
N VAL A 261 23.55 2.21 -6.39
CA VAL A 261 23.21 2.24 -7.82
C VAL A 261 23.84 3.47 -8.50
N LEU A 262 23.86 4.63 -7.84
CA LEU A 262 24.58 5.81 -8.33
C LEU A 262 26.09 5.59 -8.43
N LYS A 263 26.68 4.79 -7.54
CA LYS A 263 28.13 4.43 -7.57
C LYS A 263 28.47 3.34 -8.60
N LYS A 264 27.48 2.64 -9.16
CA LYS A 264 27.68 1.59 -10.18
C LYS A 264 27.45 2.07 -11.62
N SER A 265 27.23 3.37 -11.84
CA SER A 265 27.34 3.96 -13.17
C SER A 265 28.78 4.44 -13.44
N PRO A 266 29.55 3.81 -14.34
CA PRO A 266 30.81 4.37 -14.77
C PRO A 266 30.50 5.32 -15.92
N LEU A 267 30.24 6.60 -15.63
CA LEU A 267 30.38 7.77 -16.54
C LEU A 267 29.67 8.99 -15.93
N ALA A 268 30.32 9.67 -14.98
CA ALA A 268 30.26 11.13 -14.73
C ALA A 268 30.80 11.45 -13.32
N SER A 269 32.10 11.22 -13.11
CA SER A 269 32.81 11.75 -11.94
C SER A 269 34.12 12.38 -12.37
N LYS A 270 34.03 13.48 -13.13
CA LYS A 270 35.11 14.46 -13.18
C LYS A 270 34.56 15.87 -13.17
N ASN A 271 35.07 16.60 -12.18
CA ASN A 271 35.13 18.05 -12.03
C ASN A 271 33.92 18.72 -11.38
N LEU A 272 34.10 19.11 -10.12
CA LEU A 272 33.83 20.47 -9.65
C LEU A 272 34.57 20.71 -8.33
N ASN A 273 35.77 21.27 -8.45
CA ASN A 273 36.39 22.06 -7.38
C ASN A 273 36.13 23.55 -7.70
N GLY A 274 35.58 24.28 -6.73
CA GLY A 274 35.93 25.68 -6.46
C GLY A 274 35.34 26.81 -7.32
N ILE A 275 34.37 27.53 -6.72
CA ILE A 275 34.22 29.01 -6.65
C ILE A 275 34.26 29.80 -7.98
N GLN A 276 33.12 30.43 -8.36
CA GLN A 276 33.04 31.89 -8.57
C GLN A 276 31.59 32.43 -8.71
N LEU A 277 31.27 33.44 -7.91
CA LEU A 277 30.11 34.34 -8.01
C LEU A 277 30.24 35.28 -9.23
N GLN A 278 29.16 35.49 -10.02
CA GLN A 278 28.44 36.77 -10.23
C GLN A 278 27.69 36.88 -11.58
N ARG A 279 26.46 37.45 -11.48
CA ARG A 279 25.64 38.18 -12.49
C ARG A 279 25.03 37.31 -13.61
N THR A 280 23.76 37.47 -14.00
CA THR A 280 23.01 38.74 -14.18
C THR A 280 21.50 38.47 -14.13
N LEU A 281 20.76 39.37 -13.48
CA LEU A 281 19.31 39.51 -13.57
C LEU A 281 18.90 39.86 -15.00
N GLN A 282 17.94 39.13 -15.59
CA GLN A 282 17.06 39.67 -16.61
C GLN A 282 15.65 39.13 -16.40
N MET A 283 14.78 40.05 -15.98
CA MET A 283 13.33 39.87 -16.01
C MET A 283 12.86 39.73 -17.45
N ASN A 284 11.89 38.85 -17.67
CA ASN A 284 10.81 39.13 -18.61
C ASN A 284 9.50 38.58 -18.05
N GLN A 285 8.56 39.50 -17.85
CA GLN A 285 7.15 39.24 -17.58
C GLN A 285 6.47 38.83 -18.89
N GLY A 286 5.64 37.81 -18.84
CA GLY A 286 4.85 37.32 -19.97
C GLY A 286 3.78 36.34 -19.50
N THR A 287 2.65 36.92 -19.10
CA THR A 287 1.28 36.38 -18.96
C THR A 287 1.04 34.88 -19.18
N LEU A 288 0.70 34.21 -18.07
CA LEU A 288 0.16 32.86 -17.93
C LEU A 288 -1.31 32.80 -18.39
N GLY A 289 -1.57 33.05 -19.67
CA GLY A 289 -2.93 33.15 -20.24
C GLY A 289 -3.19 32.32 -21.51
N GLU A 290 -2.23 31.51 -21.98
CA GLU A 290 -2.33 30.82 -23.28
C GLU A 290 -1.99 29.31 -23.24
N LEU A 291 -2.01 28.65 -22.08
CA LEU A 291 -1.67 27.22 -21.97
C LEU A 291 -2.80 26.30 -21.50
N LEU A 292 -4.06 26.69 -21.72
CA LEU A 292 -5.21 25.81 -21.56
C LEU A 292 -6.27 26.15 -22.61
N GLU A 293 -6.24 25.45 -23.75
CA GLU A 293 -7.40 24.98 -24.53
C GLU A 293 -6.95 24.51 -25.92
N ARG A 294 -6.93 23.19 -26.15
CA ARG A 294 -7.61 22.53 -27.28
C ARG A 294 -7.27 21.04 -27.31
N ASP A 295 -8.25 20.24 -26.93
CA ASP A 295 -8.35 18.86 -27.36
C ASP A 295 -9.12 18.75 -28.69
N ALA A 296 -8.69 17.75 -29.46
CA ALA A 296 -9.42 16.94 -30.45
C ALA A 296 -9.97 17.59 -31.74
N VAL A 297 -9.50 17.07 -32.90
CA VAL A 297 -10.26 16.23 -33.86
C VAL A 297 -9.58 16.23 -35.25
N ASN A 298 -9.42 15.02 -35.83
CA ASN A 298 -9.07 14.63 -37.21
C ASN A 298 -7.60 14.75 -37.69
N ALA A 299 -7.03 13.84 -38.48
CA ALA A 299 -7.33 12.46 -38.87
C ALA A 299 -6.15 11.91 -39.73
N TYR A 300 -5.98 10.59 -39.72
CA TYR A 300 -5.30 9.72 -40.71
C TYR A 300 -3.77 9.77 -40.96
N SER A 301 -3.18 8.60 -40.65
CA SER A 301 -2.18 7.84 -41.42
C SER A 301 -0.72 8.30 -41.45
N THR A 302 0.12 7.64 -40.64
CA THR A 302 1.29 6.85 -41.12
C THR A 302 1.78 5.92 -40.01
N SER A 303 2.04 4.66 -40.37
CA SER A 303 2.49 3.56 -39.50
C SER A 303 4.04 3.43 -39.55
N PRO A 304 4.68 2.44 -38.90
CA PRO A 304 5.54 2.66 -37.72
C PRO A 304 7.01 2.31 -37.97
N ASP A 305 7.95 2.98 -37.30
CA ASP A 305 9.30 2.44 -37.15
C ASP A 305 9.93 2.82 -35.80
N SER A 306 10.13 1.76 -35.00
CA SER A 306 11.33 1.46 -34.24
C SER A 306 12.01 2.58 -33.43
N ALA A 307 11.55 2.76 -32.19
CA ALA A 307 12.44 3.07 -31.05
C ALA A 307 11.76 2.65 -29.74
N SER A 308 11.78 1.34 -29.44
CA SER A 308 11.46 0.82 -28.12
C SER A 308 12.57 1.23 -27.14
N SER A 309 12.40 2.35 -26.46
CA SER A 309 13.18 2.69 -25.27
C SER A 309 12.87 1.67 -24.17
N PRO A 310 13.85 0.93 -23.62
CA PRO A 310 13.60 0.09 -22.47
C PRO A 310 13.67 0.98 -21.22
N LEU A 311 12.56 1.63 -20.87
CA LEU A 311 12.31 1.98 -19.47
C LEU A 311 11.60 0.80 -18.80
N SER A 312 12.25 -0.36 -18.83
CA SER A 312 11.86 -1.49 -18.01
C SER A 312 12.07 -1.09 -16.55
N SER A 313 11.02 -1.19 -15.74
CA SER A 313 11.05 -0.91 -14.30
C SER A 313 12.31 -1.52 -13.70
N MET A 314 13.16 -0.69 -13.09
CA MET A 314 14.33 -1.18 -12.36
C MET A 314 13.83 -2.05 -11.21
N SER A 315 13.79 -3.36 -11.43
CA SER A 315 13.40 -4.34 -10.42
C SER A 315 14.43 -4.31 -9.29
N SER A 316 13.98 -4.32 -8.04
CA SER A 316 14.91 -4.48 -6.91
C SER A 316 15.52 -5.88 -7.00
N ALA A 317 16.84 -5.95 -7.26
CA ALA A 317 17.59 -7.21 -7.33
C ALA A 317 17.39 -8.09 -6.08
N LYS A 318 17.01 -7.49 -4.93
CA LYS A 318 16.65 -8.21 -3.71
C LYS A 318 15.39 -9.05 -3.88
N VAL A 319 14.32 -8.48 -4.47
CA VAL A 319 13.07 -9.23 -4.72
C VAL A 319 13.31 -10.35 -5.71
N ASP A 320 14.01 -10.06 -6.80
CA ASP A 320 14.22 -11.04 -7.87
C ASP A 320 15.08 -12.22 -7.35
N GLY A 321 16.14 -11.92 -6.58
CA GLY A 321 16.93 -12.95 -5.90
C GLY A 321 16.10 -13.78 -4.91
N PHE A 322 15.21 -13.14 -4.15
CA PHE A 322 14.32 -13.82 -3.21
C PHE A 322 13.30 -14.73 -3.91
N LEU A 323 12.67 -14.25 -4.98
CA LEU A 323 11.73 -15.05 -5.78
C LEU A 323 12.42 -16.24 -6.45
N ASN A 324 13.64 -16.06 -6.96
CA ASN A 324 14.45 -17.16 -7.50
C ASN A 324 14.80 -18.20 -6.44
N ALA A 325 15.09 -17.76 -5.20
CA ALA A 325 15.34 -18.67 -4.09
C ALA A 325 14.08 -19.46 -3.71
N LEU A 326 12.90 -18.82 -3.67
CA LEU A 326 11.61 -19.52 -3.48
C LEU A 326 11.32 -20.50 -4.62
N TRP A 327 11.60 -20.11 -5.87
CA TRP A 327 11.44 -20.98 -7.04
C TRP A 327 12.35 -22.21 -6.95
N GLY A 328 13.58 -22.04 -6.47
CA GLY A 328 14.54 -23.13 -6.25
C GLY A 328 14.09 -24.19 -5.23
N LEU A 329 13.15 -23.85 -4.35
CA LEU A 329 12.50 -24.82 -3.45
C LEU A 329 11.49 -25.73 -4.16
N CYS A 330 11.19 -25.45 -5.43
CA CYS A 330 10.21 -26.17 -6.25
C CYS A 330 8.82 -26.30 -5.59
N PRO A 331 8.21 -25.22 -5.06
CA PRO A 331 6.88 -25.29 -4.48
C PRO A 331 5.85 -25.81 -5.49
N LYS A 332 4.97 -26.70 -5.03
CA LYS A 332 3.81 -27.16 -5.80
C LYS A 332 2.81 -26.00 -5.97
N LEU A 333 2.72 -25.13 -4.97
CA LEU A 333 1.88 -23.93 -4.98
C LEU A 333 2.56 -22.81 -4.20
N MET A 334 2.50 -21.59 -4.71
CA MET A 334 2.75 -20.37 -3.96
C MET A 334 1.54 -19.45 -4.09
N VAL A 335 1.04 -18.92 -2.99
CA VAL A 335 -0.05 -17.94 -2.96
C VAL A 335 0.48 -16.63 -2.41
N VAL A 336 0.18 -15.55 -3.13
CA VAL A 336 0.65 -14.20 -2.84
C VAL A 336 -0.55 -13.29 -2.66
N THR A 337 -0.61 -12.63 -1.50
CA THR A 337 -1.54 -11.56 -1.20
C THR A 337 -0.76 -10.26 -1.04
N GLU A 338 -1.09 -9.24 -1.81
CA GLU A 338 -0.41 -7.93 -1.80
C GLU A 338 -1.41 -6.78 -1.89
N HIS A 339 -0.99 -5.59 -1.47
CA HIS A 339 -1.74 -4.37 -1.77
C HIS A 339 -1.82 -4.18 -3.29
N ASP A 340 -2.98 -3.72 -3.77
CA ASP A 340 -3.20 -3.45 -5.20
C ASP A 340 -3.29 -1.94 -5.46
N SER A 341 -2.17 -1.25 -5.28
CA SER A 341 -2.05 0.20 -5.43
C SER A 341 -0.62 0.59 -5.79
N ASN A 342 -0.44 1.62 -6.61
CA ASN A 342 0.89 2.07 -7.03
C ASN A 342 1.44 3.14 -6.08
N HIS A 343 1.91 2.72 -4.90
CA HIS A 343 2.57 3.63 -3.94
C HIS A 343 4.09 3.72 -4.15
N ASN A 344 4.64 3.00 -5.14
CA ASN A 344 6.05 3.00 -5.46
C ASN A 344 6.43 3.97 -6.61
N GLY A 345 5.68 5.07 -6.76
CA GLY A 345 6.01 6.15 -7.70
C GLY A 345 7.40 6.76 -7.46
N THR A 346 8.00 7.27 -8.53
CA THR A 346 9.36 7.83 -8.50
C THR A 346 9.37 9.20 -7.83
N THR A 347 8.33 10.01 -8.06
CA THR A 347 8.21 11.34 -7.47
C THR A 347 7.33 11.34 -6.23
N LEU A 348 7.52 12.32 -5.35
CA LEU A 348 6.65 12.52 -4.17
C LEU A 348 5.19 12.72 -4.60
N MET A 349 4.95 13.47 -5.67
CA MET A 349 3.60 13.79 -6.13
C MET A 349 2.84 12.56 -6.63
N GLU A 350 3.49 11.69 -7.40
CA GLU A 350 2.92 10.40 -7.84
C GLU A 350 2.49 9.56 -6.64
N ARG A 351 3.38 9.42 -5.65
CA ARG A 351 3.10 8.64 -4.44
C ARG A 351 1.97 9.25 -3.61
N LEU A 352 1.96 10.57 -3.45
CA LEU A 352 0.95 11.28 -2.67
C LEU A 352 -0.44 11.17 -3.29
N LEU A 353 -0.57 11.38 -4.62
CA LEU A 353 -1.84 11.26 -5.31
C LEU A 353 -2.43 9.85 -5.19
N GLU A 354 -1.64 8.82 -5.51
CA GLU A 354 -2.12 7.43 -5.44
C GLU A 354 -2.43 6.99 -4.02
N SER A 355 -1.59 7.34 -3.04
CA SER A 355 -1.87 7.01 -1.63
C SER A 355 -3.09 7.74 -1.09
N LEU A 356 -3.33 9.01 -1.46
CA LEU A 356 -4.57 9.71 -1.09
C LEU A 356 -5.81 8.97 -1.57
N HIS A 357 -5.83 8.52 -2.83
CA HIS A 357 -6.96 7.74 -3.36
C HIS A 357 -7.14 6.40 -2.64
N SER A 358 -6.05 5.67 -2.39
CA SER A 358 -6.11 4.36 -1.74
C SER A 358 -6.55 4.45 -0.27
N TYR A 359 -5.94 5.35 0.50
CA TYR A 359 -6.31 5.53 1.91
C TYR A 359 -7.67 6.22 2.07
N ALA A 360 -8.13 7.03 1.11
CA ALA A 360 -9.51 7.51 1.11
C ALA A 360 -10.51 6.35 1.12
N ALA A 361 -10.30 5.32 0.29
CA ALA A 361 -11.15 4.14 0.28
C ALA A 361 -11.05 3.33 1.58
N VAL A 362 -9.84 3.18 2.15
CA VAL A 362 -9.66 2.48 3.45
C VAL A 362 -10.35 3.20 4.59
N PHE A 363 -10.24 4.53 4.66
CA PHE A 363 -10.89 5.33 5.70
C PHE A 363 -12.41 5.40 5.51
N ASP A 364 -12.89 5.36 4.26
CA ASP A 364 -14.32 5.27 3.96
C ASP A 364 -14.94 3.92 4.37
N CYS A 365 -14.16 2.82 4.29
CA CYS A 365 -14.55 1.54 4.88
C CYS A 365 -14.82 1.70 6.39
N LEU A 366 -13.87 2.30 7.13
CA LEU A 366 -14.00 2.51 8.57
C LEU A 366 -15.14 3.46 8.93
N GLU A 367 -15.34 4.49 8.12
CA GLU A 367 -16.45 5.41 8.29
C GLU A 367 -17.82 4.71 8.15
N SER A 368 -17.89 3.74 7.24
CA SER A 368 -19.12 2.97 6.98
C SER A 368 -19.38 1.87 8.00
N THR A 369 -18.34 1.32 8.66
CA THR A 369 -18.47 0.12 9.50
C THR A 369 -18.16 0.34 10.97
N VAL A 370 -17.49 1.44 11.35
CA VAL A 370 -16.99 1.66 12.71
C VAL A 370 -17.27 3.08 13.20
N PRO A 371 -17.86 3.26 14.40
CA PRO A 371 -18.11 4.58 14.97
C PRO A 371 -16.85 5.44 15.08
N ARG A 372 -16.96 6.75 14.75
CA ARG A 372 -15.84 7.71 14.82
C ARG A 372 -15.18 7.82 16.19
N ALA A 373 -15.95 7.60 17.26
CA ALA A 373 -15.50 7.65 18.64
C ALA A 373 -14.76 6.39 19.11
N SER A 374 -14.65 5.36 18.26
CA SER A 374 -13.95 4.12 18.62
C SER A 374 -12.46 4.37 18.80
N LEU A 375 -11.95 4.05 19.99
CA LEU A 375 -10.52 4.12 20.28
C LEU A 375 -9.72 3.09 19.46
N GLU A 376 -10.32 1.94 19.16
CA GLU A 376 -9.72 0.90 18.32
C GLU A 376 -9.54 1.40 16.89
N ARG A 377 -10.56 2.10 16.34
CA ARG A 377 -10.47 2.78 15.04
C ARG A 377 -9.32 3.80 15.05
N PHE A 378 -9.27 4.66 16.05
CA PHE A 378 -8.21 5.66 16.17
C PHE A 378 -6.81 5.03 16.24
N LYS A 379 -6.64 3.96 17.04
CA LYS A 379 -5.38 3.22 17.14
C LYS A 379 -4.99 2.63 15.79
N LEU A 380 -5.91 1.97 15.11
CA LEU A 380 -5.66 1.37 13.79
C LEU A 380 -5.26 2.42 12.76
N GLU A 381 -6.03 3.50 12.65
CA GLU A 381 -5.74 4.60 11.72
C GLU A 381 -4.38 5.25 12.00
N LYS A 382 -4.04 5.50 13.25
CA LYS A 382 -2.78 6.16 13.61
C LYS A 382 -1.57 5.24 13.46
N MET A 383 -1.68 4.02 13.97
CA MET A 383 -0.53 3.14 14.19
C MET A 383 -0.28 2.16 13.04
N LEU A 384 -1.28 1.89 12.20
CA LEU A 384 -1.09 1.13 10.98
C LEU A 384 -1.06 2.09 9.79
N PHE A 385 -2.22 2.63 9.40
CA PHE A 385 -2.33 3.42 8.16
C PHE A 385 -1.52 4.72 8.21
N GLY A 386 -1.49 5.42 9.34
CA GLY A 386 -0.69 6.62 9.54
C GLY A 386 0.82 6.35 9.43
N ASN A 387 1.28 5.21 9.95
CA ASN A 387 2.68 4.78 9.81
C ASN A 387 3.01 4.36 8.36
N GLU A 388 2.09 3.70 7.67
CA GLU A 388 2.28 3.37 6.25
C GLU A 388 2.32 4.63 5.38
N ILE A 389 1.36 5.55 5.54
CA ILE A 389 1.33 6.87 4.88
C ILE A 389 2.64 7.61 5.14
N LYS A 390 3.09 7.63 6.40
CA LYS A 390 4.37 8.23 6.78
C LYS A 390 5.53 7.59 6.04
N ASN A 391 5.61 6.27 5.97
CA ASN A 391 6.67 5.58 5.24
C ASN A 391 6.66 5.88 3.73
N ILE A 392 5.48 5.91 3.10
CA ILE A 392 5.32 6.21 1.67
C ILE A 392 5.77 7.65 1.33
N ILE A 393 5.40 8.61 2.17
CA ILE A 393 5.57 10.04 1.92
C ILE A 393 6.92 10.56 2.43
N SER A 394 7.33 10.19 3.65
CA SER A 394 8.49 10.78 4.32
C SER A 394 9.80 10.00 4.14
N CYS A 395 9.76 8.71 3.81
CA CYS A 395 10.97 7.91 3.60
C CYS A 395 11.41 7.86 2.14
N GLU A 396 12.69 7.55 1.93
CA GLU A 396 13.30 7.26 0.63
C GLU A 396 14.28 6.09 0.74
N GLY A 397 14.78 5.60 -0.40
CA GLY A 397 15.78 4.52 -0.44
C GLY A 397 15.33 3.29 0.36
N ALA A 398 16.26 2.72 1.15
CA ALA A 398 16.02 1.52 1.94
C ALA A 398 15.13 1.73 3.17
N GLU A 399 14.96 2.97 3.64
CA GLU A 399 14.03 3.30 4.73
C GLU A 399 12.56 3.21 4.29
N ARG A 400 12.29 3.41 2.98
CA ARG A 400 10.95 3.28 2.41
C ARG A 400 10.66 1.82 2.09
N LYS A 401 9.90 1.16 2.96
CA LYS A 401 9.50 -0.25 2.88
C LYS A 401 8.11 -0.43 2.27
N GLU A 402 7.19 0.51 2.46
CA GLU A 402 5.82 0.48 1.92
C GLU A 402 5.82 0.83 0.43
N ARG A 403 6.28 -0.11 -0.39
CA ARG A 403 6.49 0.04 -1.84
C ARG A 403 5.45 -0.74 -2.63
N HIS A 404 4.18 -0.46 -2.39
CA HIS A 404 3.09 -1.18 -3.05
C HIS A 404 3.14 -0.98 -4.57
N GLU A 405 2.92 -2.07 -5.29
CA GLU A 405 2.79 -2.13 -6.74
C GLU A 405 1.49 -2.85 -7.08
N LYS A 406 0.87 -2.51 -8.21
CA LYS A 406 -0.36 -3.16 -8.67
C LYS A 406 -0.13 -4.62 -9.05
N LEU A 407 -1.23 -5.38 -9.10
CA LEU A 407 -1.23 -6.79 -9.48
C LEU A 407 -0.49 -7.06 -10.80
N GLU A 408 -0.64 -6.22 -11.82
CA GLU A 408 -0.04 -6.48 -13.15
C GLU A 408 1.50 -6.47 -13.09
N LYS A 409 2.08 -5.63 -12.23
CA LYS A 409 3.53 -5.63 -12.00
C LYS A 409 4.00 -6.88 -11.27
N TRP A 410 3.23 -7.33 -10.26
CA TRP A 410 3.52 -8.58 -9.56
C TRP A 410 3.42 -9.79 -10.47
N ILE A 411 2.43 -9.82 -11.37
CA ILE A 411 2.29 -10.88 -12.38
C ILE A 411 3.56 -10.96 -13.24
N GLN A 412 4.01 -9.83 -13.80
CA GLN A 412 5.22 -9.79 -14.63
C GLN A 412 6.45 -10.25 -13.85
N ARG A 413 6.61 -9.79 -12.60
CA ARG A 413 7.76 -10.14 -11.76
C ARG A 413 7.81 -11.63 -11.43
N LEU A 414 6.68 -12.23 -11.09
CA LEU A 414 6.57 -13.66 -10.79
C LEU A 414 6.76 -14.52 -12.05
N ASP A 415 6.23 -14.07 -13.18
CA ASP A 415 6.44 -14.71 -14.49
C ASP A 415 7.93 -14.79 -14.86
N LEU A 416 8.65 -13.67 -14.71
CA LEU A 416 10.09 -13.57 -14.96
C LEU A 416 10.94 -14.44 -14.00
N ALA A 417 10.46 -14.65 -12.77
CA ALA A 417 11.10 -15.55 -11.81
C ALA A 417 10.78 -17.04 -12.05
N GLY A 418 10.08 -17.37 -13.14
CA GLY A 418 9.78 -18.76 -13.52
C GLY A 418 8.50 -19.33 -12.90
N PHE A 419 7.64 -18.50 -12.31
CA PHE A 419 6.34 -18.94 -11.82
C PHE A 419 5.26 -18.81 -12.89
N GLY A 420 4.37 -19.80 -12.97
CA GLY A 420 3.19 -19.78 -13.81
C GLY A 420 1.95 -19.54 -12.99
N ASN A 421 1.10 -18.60 -13.43
CA ASN A 421 -0.18 -18.33 -12.79
C ASN A 421 -1.07 -19.59 -12.74
N VAL A 422 -1.73 -19.78 -11.60
CA VAL A 422 -2.74 -20.80 -11.36
C VAL A 422 -4.05 -20.07 -11.06
N PRO A 423 -5.07 -20.16 -11.93
CA PRO A 423 -6.35 -19.52 -11.67
C PRO A 423 -6.98 -20.01 -10.38
N LEU A 424 -7.45 -19.09 -9.54
CA LEU A 424 -8.20 -19.42 -8.33
C LEU A 424 -9.54 -20.08 -8.72
N SER A 425 -9.89 -21.18 -8.06
CA SER A 425 -11.06 -21.96 -8.45
C SER A 425 -12.37 -21.20 -8.22
N TYR A 426 -13.38 -21.49 -9.04
CA TYR A 426 -14.74 -20.95 -8.83
C TYR A 426 -15.26 -21.21 -7.41
N TYR A 427 -14.95 -22.38 -6.85
CA TYR A 427 -15.37 -22.74 -5.50
C TYR A 427 -14.69 -21.86 -4.44
N SER A 428 -13.39 -21.59 -4.56
CA SER A 428 -12.67 -20.65 -3.68
C SER A 428 -13.29 -19.25 -3.71
N MET A 429 -13.58 -18.75 -4.92
CA MET A 429 -14.22 -17.44 -5.10
C MET A 429 -15.64 -17.41 -4.52
N LEU A 430 -16.41 -18.50 -4.66
CA LEU A 430 -17.75 -18.57 -4.09
C LEU A 430 -17.73 -18.50 -2.55
N GLN A 431 -16.79 -19.20 -1.90
CA GLN A 431 -16.61 -19.13 -0.45
C GLN A 431 -16.19 -17.72 0.00
N ALA A 432 -15.24 -17.10 -0.70
CA ALA A 432 -14.81 -15.73 -0.44
C ALA A 432 -15.96 -14.72 -0.57
N ARG A 433 -16.80 -14.83 -1.60
CA ARG A 433 -17.98 -13.97 -1.78
C ARG A 433 -19.00 -14.14 -0.66
N ARG A 434 -19.25 -15.37 -0.22
CA ARG A 434 -20.17 -15.64 0.93
C ARG A 434 -19.63 -15.05 2.22
N LEU A 435 -18.32 -15.14 2.46
CA LEU A 435 -17.68 -14.50 3.60
C LEU A 435 -17.89 -12.98 3.57
N LEU A 436 -17.68 -12.34 2.42
CA LEU A 436 -17.89 -10.89 2.26
C LEU A 436 -19.35 -10.48 2.50
N GLN A 437 -20.31 -11.26 2.01
CA GLN A 437 -21.74 -11.01 2.24
C GLN A 437 -22.10 -11.00 3.73
N GLY A 438 -21.37 -11.75 4.57
CA GLY A 438 -21.58 -11.77 6.02
C GLY A 438 -21.27 -10.45 6.74
N TYR A 439 -20.54 -9.52 6.10
CA TYR A 439 -20.22 -8.21 6.69
C TYR A 439 -21.35 -7.18 6.58
N ASN A 440 -22.45 -7.50 5.89
CA ASN A 440 -23.61 -6.61 5.70
C ASN A 440 -23.23 -5.19 5.27
N CYS A 441 -22.19 -5.07 4.44
CA CYS A 441 -21.66 -3.81 3.96
C CYS A 441 -21.45 -3.90 2.44
N ASP A 442 -22.31 -3.21 1.70
CA ASP A 442 -22.35 -3.28 0.22
C ASP A 442 -21.12 -2.66 -0.47
N GLY A 443 -20.26 -1.98 0.30
CA GLY A 443 -19.04 -1.39 -0.23
C GLY A 443 -17.96 -2.42 -0.58
N TYR A 444 -17.90 -3.58 0.07
CA TYR A 444 -16.88 -4.58 -0.27
C TYR A 444 -17.24 -5.34 -1.53
N LYS A 445 -16.37 -5.29 -2.54
CA LYS A 445 -16.53 -6.00 -3.82
C LYS A 445 -15.33 -6.90 -4.10
N MET A 446 -15.55 -7.89 -4.95
CA MET A 446 -14.50 -8.82 -5.39
C MET A 446 -14.57 -9.00 -6.90
N LYS A 447 -13.46 -8.68 -7.58
CA LYS A 447 -13.28 -8.78 -9.02
C LYS A 447 -12.30 -9.91 -9.34
N GLU A 448 -12.49 -10.56 -10.47
CA GLU A 448 -11.55 -11.55 -11.00
C GLU A 448 -10.75 -10.87 -12.12
N GLU A 449 -9.44 -11.02 -12.09
CA GLU A 449 -8.54 -10.42 -13.07
C GLU A 449 -7.38 -11.38 -13.34
N ASN A 450 -7.24 -11.84 -14.60
CA ASN A 450 -6.17 -12.76 -15.01
C ASN A 450 -6.06 -14.04 -14.15
N GLY A 451 -7.19 -14.60 -13.71
CA GLY A 451 -7.22 -15.77 -12.82
C GLY A 451 -6.86 -15.48 -11.36
N CYS A 452 -6.59 -14.21 -11.02
CA CYS A 452 -6.39 -13.71 -9.67
C CYS A 452 -7.67 -13.04 -9.15
N VAL A 453 -7.69 -12.75 -7.85
CA VAL A 453 -8.79 -12.05 -7.20
C VAL A 453 -8.32 -10.68 -6.73
N VAL A 454 -9.10 -9.64 -7.03
CA VAL A 454 -8.89 -8.27 -6.52
C VAL A 454 -10.05 -7.91 -5.59
N ILE A 455 -9.72 -7.60 -4.34
CA ILE A 455 -10.66 -7.14 -3.31
C ILE A 455 -10.70 -5.62 -3.34
N CYS A 456 -11.91 -5.08 -3.49
CA CYS A 456 -12.16 -3.66 -3.68
C CYS A 456 -13.04 -3.10 -2.57
N TRP A 457 -12.88 -1.81 -2.31
CA TRP A 457 -13.94 -0.99 -1.70
C TRP A 457 -14.57 -0.13 -2.77
N GLN A 458 -15.88 -0.26 -2.94
CA GLN A 458 -16.61 0.19 -4.11
C GLN A 458 -15.89 -0.28 -5.38
N ASP A 459 -15.43 0.65 -6.22
CA ASP A 459 -14.67 0.32 -7.43
C ASP A 459 -13.16 0.48 -7.26
N ARG A 460 -12.67 0.90 -6.10
CA ARG A 460 -11.24 1.07 -5.82
C ARG A 460 -10.61 -0.27 -5.40
N PRO A 461 -9.63 -0.80 -6.19
CA PRO A 461 -8.81 -1.93 -5.76
C PRO A 461 -8.02 -1.60 -4.49
N LEU A 462 -7.93 -2.55 -3.57
CA LEU A 462 -7.17 -2.40 -2.33
C LEU A 462 -6.15 -3.53 -2.14
N PHE A 463 -6.56 -4.77 -2.41
CA PHE A 463 -5.73 -5.95 -2.23
C PHE A 463 -5.93 -6.94 -3.38
N SER A 464 -4.89 -7.67 -3.73
CA SER A 464 -4.94 -8.75 -4.71
C SER A 464 -4.48 -10.07 -4.08
N VAL A 465 -5.04 -11.18 -4.56
CA VAL A 465 -4.69 -12.55 -4.18
C VAL A 465 -4.45 -13.34 -5.45
N SER A 466 -3.28 -13.96 -5.57
CA SER A 466 -2.84 -14.67 -6.76
C SER A 466 -2.14 -15.98 -6.40
N ALA A 467 -2.34 -17.01 -7.22
CA ALA A 467 -1.76 -18.34 -7.02
C ALA A 467 -0.80 -18.70 -8.17
N TRP A 468 0.25 -19.44 -7.84
CA TRP A 468 1.42 -19.63 -8.69
C TRP A 468 1.99 -21.05 -8.52
N ARG A 469 2.53 -21.62 -9.59
CA ARG A 469 3.29 -22.88 -9.57
C ARG A 469 4.63 -22.69 -10.26
N CYS A 470 5.65 -23.45 -9.91
CA CYS A 470 6.90 -23.45 -10.69
C CYS A 470 6.63 -23.93 -12.13
N ARG A 471 7.04 -23.14 -13.12
CA ARG A 471 7.15 -23.64 -14.50
C ARG A 471 8.36 -24.56 -14.56
N LYS A 472 8.19 -25.68 -15.27
CA LYS A 472 9.27 -26.60 -15.58
C LYS A 472 10.09 -26.08 -16.75
#